data_AF-A0A094ZXF4-F1
#
_entry.id   AF-A0A094ZXF4-F1
#
_cell.length_a   1.000
_cell.length_b   1.000
_cell.length_c   1.000
_cell.angle_alpha   90.00
_cell.angle_beta   90.00
_cell.angle_gamma   90.00
#
_symmetry.space_group_name_H-M   'P 1'
#
loop_
_entity.id
_entity.type
_entity.pdbx_description
1 polymer ?
#
loop_
_entity_poly.entity_id
_entity_poly.type
_entity_poly.pdbx_seq_one_letter_code
_entity_poly.pdbx_strand_id
1 'polypeptide(L)'
;ILTLVLFSSLLISGTSLSCYTCETCPDPFNFSYPQVNNQSGCAWCAKITLKKRRSPIRQCADRCDYLYFWKSYSKFSYYCCNTDYCNKSIQSYATHQILIMIVITLVCFYINKK
;
A
#
# COMPACT_ATOMS: atom_id res chain seq x y z
N ILE A 1 15.42 -33.18 -14.09
CA ILE A 1 14.61 -32.30 -14.96
C ILE A 1 13.15 -32.28 -14.49
N LEU A 2 12.48 -33.43 -14.33
CA LEU A 2 11.09 -33.51 -13.83
C LEU A 2 10.90 -32.85 -12.45
N THR A 3 11.87 -32.96 -11.54
CA THR A 3 11.87 -32.35 -10.20
C THR A 3 12.03 -30.82 -10.20
N LEU A 4 12.74 -30.26 -11.20
CA LEU A 4 12.86 -28.80 -11.39
C LEU A 4 11.56 -28.19 -11.92
N VAL A 5 10.84 -28.93 -12.77
CA VAL A 5 9.51 -28.50 -13.27
C VAL A 5 8.47 -28.52 -12.15
N LEU A 6 8.52 -29.51 -11.24
CA LEU A 6 7.63 -29.60 -10.07
C LEU A 6 7.83 -28.46 -9.06
N PHE A 7 9.07 -28.02 -8.82
CA PHE A 7 9.35 -26.83 -7.99
C PHE A 7 8.88 -25.53 -8.66
N SER A 8 8.96 -25.44 -9.98
CA SER A 8 8.45 -24.31 -10.75
C SER A 8 6.94 -24.18 -10.64
N SER A 9 6.21 -25.30 -10.68
CA SER A 9 4.75 -25.32 -10.50
C SER A 9 4.30 -25.02 -9.07
N LEU A 10 5.10 -25.34 -8.05
CA LEU A 10 4.74 -25.07 -6.66
C LEU A 10 4.86 -23.58 -6.30
N LEU A 11 5.77 -22.85 -6.95
CA LEU A 11 5.92 -21.39 -6.85
C LEU A 11 4.81 -20.61 -7.58
N ILE A 12 4.01 -21.27 -8.42
CA ILE A 12 2.82 -20.72 -9.09
C ILE A 12 1.54 -21.06 -8.29
N SER A 13 1.69 -21.47 -7.02
CA SER A 13 0.59 -21.37 -6.05
C SER A 13 0.40 -19.88 -5.77
N GLY A 14 -0.29 -19.20 -6.69
CA GLY A 14 -0.56 -17.77 -6.62
C GLY A 14 -1.04 -17.45 -5.23
N THR A 15 -0.25 -16.66 -4.51
CA THR A 15 -0.64 -16.11 -3.22
C THR A 15 -1.85 -15.21 -3.50
N SER A 16 -3.04 -15.82 -3.48
CA SER A 16 -4.31 -15.12 -3.61
C SER A 16 -4.50 -14.35 -2.32
N LEU A 17 -4.07 -13.09 -2.31
CA LEU A 17 -4.25 -12.21 -1.18
C LEU A 17 -5.53 -11.38 -1.31
N SER A 18 -6.02 -10.90 -0.18
CA SER A 18 -7.20 -10.03 -0.10
C SER A 18 -6.78 -8.58 0.03
N CYS A 19 -7.44 -7.66 -0.68
CA CYS A 19 -7.12 -6.25 -0.68
C CYS A 19 -8.34 -5.39 -0.37
N TYR A 20 -8.10 -4.20 0.17
CA TYR A 20 -9.11 -3.16 0.18
C TYR A 20 -9.24 -2.54 -1.22
N THR A 21 -10.46 -2.28 -1.65
CA THR A 21 -10.78 -1.70 -2.96
C THR A 21 -11.76 -0.55 -2.83
N CYS A 22 -11.50 0.54 -3.54
CA CYS A 22 -12.33 1.75 -3.56
C CYS A 22 -11.84 2.71 -4.65
N GLU A 23 -12.76 3.29 -5.42
CA GLU A 23 -12.42 4.34 -6.41
C GLU A 23 -12.19 5.72 -5.78
N THR A 24 -12.90 6.02 -4.70
CA THR A 24 -12.75 7.25 -3.93
C THR A 24 -12.58 6.87 -2.46
N CYS A 25 -11.38 6.39 -2.12
CA CYS A 25 -11.13 5.93 -0.77
C CYS A 25 -11.12 7.10 0.23
N PRO A 26 -11.59 6.88 1.47
CA PRO A 26 -11.44 7.88 2.52
C PRO A 26 -9.97 8.17 2.81
N ASP A 27 -9.68 9.42 3.14
CA ASP A 27 -8.38 9.90 3.60
C ASP A 27 -8.60 10.80 4.83
N PRO A 28 -8.23 10.36 6.06
CA PRO A 28 -7.48 9.15 6.39
C PRO A 28 -8.26 7.86 6.07
N PHE A 29 -7.53 6.78 5.77
CA PHE A 29 -8.15 5.52 5.39
C PHE A 29 -8.88 4.85 6.56
N ASN A 30 -10.11 4.43 6.32
CA ASN A 30 -10.90 3.65 7.25
C ASN A 30 -11.69 2.59 6.46
N PHE A 31 -11.50 1.32 6.82
CA PHE A 31 -12.11 0.18 6.13
C PHE A 31 -13.60 0.01 6.44
N SER A 32 -14.10 0.61 7.52
CA SER A 32 -15.52 0.53 7.89
C SER A 32 -16.41 1.45 7.06
N TYR A 33 -15.82 2.26 6.15
CA TYR A 33 -16.58 3.16 5.31
C TYR A 33 -17.31 2.38 4.20
N PRO A 34 -18.57 2.74 3.87
CA PRO A 34 -19.37 1.98 2.90
C PRO A 34 -18.76 1.90 1.50
N GLN A 35 -17.94 2.89 1.11
CA GLN A 35 -17.27 2.88 -0.20
C GLN A 35 -16.05 1.95 -0.28
N VAL A 36 -15.64 1.32 0.83
CA VAL A 36 -14.49 0.42 0.88
C VAL A 36 -14.98 -1.03 0.86
N ASN A 37 -14.55 -1.76 -0.16
CA ASN A 37 -14.86 -3.18 -0.33
C ASN A 37 -13.61 -4.03 -0.14
N ASN A 38 -13.83 -5.32 0.11
CA ASN A 38 -12.77 -6.31 0.15
C ASN A 38 -12.82 -7.15 -1.13
N GLN A 39 -11.66 -7.37 -1.75
CA GLN A 39 -11.53 -8.24 -2.91
C GLN A 39 -10.46 -9.28 -2.66
N SER A 40 -10.80 -10.56 -2.79
CA SER A 40 -9.88 -11.70 -2.72
C SER A 40 -9.42 -12.12 -4.12
N GLY A 41 -8.44 -13.03 -4.21
CA GLY A 41 -7.93 -13.51 -5.49
C GLY A 41 -6.87 -12.58 -6.11
N CYS A 42 -6.28 -11.68 -5.35
CA CYS A 42 -5.43 -10.63 -5.88
C CYS A 42 -3.95 -11.05 -5.89
N ALA A 43 -3.21 -10.62 -6.92
CA ALA A 43 -1.75 -10.79 -6.97
C ALA A 43 -1.01 -9.67 -6.23
N TRP A 44 -1.53 -8.44 -6.28
CA TRP A 44 -1.01 -7.27 -5.58
C TRP A 44 -2.15 -6.39 -5.08
N CYS A 45 -1.97 -5.79 -3.90
CA CYS A 45 -2.78 -4.66 -3.48
C CYS A 45 -2.11 -3.36 -3.88
N ALA A 46 -2.82 -2.52 -4.62
CA ALA A 46 -2.34 -1.20 -5.03
C ALA A 46 -3.05 -0.08 -4.27
N LYS A 47 -2.32 1.02 -4.04
CA LYS A 47 -2.83 2.35 -3.69
C LYS A 47 -2.32 3.32 -4.75
N ILE A 48 -3.23 3.98 -5.45
CA ILE A 48 -2.93 4.93 -6.52
C ILE A 48 -3.35 6.32 -6.06
N THR A 49 -2.45 7.28 -6.17
CA THR A 49 -2.69 8.68 -5.82
C THR A 49 -2.61 9.51 -7.09
N LEU A 50 -3.68 10.22 -7.43
CA LEU A 50 -3.73 11.06 -8.62
C LEU A 50 -3.41 12.51 -8.24
N LYS A 51 -2.55 13.20 -9.00
CA LYS A 51 -2.07 14.55 -8.65
C LYS A 51 -3.17 15.60 -8.43
N LYS A 52 -4.34 15.43 -9.07
CA LYS A 52 -5.48 16.37 -8.99
C LYS A 52 -6.64 15.86 -8.12
N ARG A 53 -6.56 14.65 -7.57
CA ARG A 53 -7.64 14.04 -6.77
C ARG A 53 -7.20 13.98 -5.32
N ARG A 54 -8.04 14.44 -4.40
CA ARG A 54 -7.77 14.38 -2.95
C ARG A 54 -7.78 12.93 -2.44
N SER A 55 -8.70 12.13 -2.94
CA SER A 55 -8.87 10.75 -2.50
C SER A 55 -8.05 9.78 -3.34
N PRO A 56 -7.27 8.88 -2.72
CA PRO A 56 -6.58 7.81 -3.44
C PRO A 56 -7.57 6.74 -3.91
N ILE A 57 -7.15 5.96 -4.89
CA ILE A 57 -7.80 4.73 -5.35
C ILE A 57 -7.07 3.56 -4.70
N ARG A 58 -7.80 2.52 -4.31
CA ARG A 58 -7.23 1.22 -3.93
C ARG A 58 -7.86 0.14 -4.76
N GLN A 59 -7.06 -0.78 -5.25
CA GLN A 59 -7.53 -1.84 -6.13
C GLN A 59 -6.59 -3.04 -6.09
N CYS A 60 -7.11 -4.18 -6.53
CA CYS A 60 -6.27 -5.30 -6.90
C CYS A 60 -5.57 -5.02 -8.23
N ALA A 61 -4.37 -5.56 -8.37
CA ALA A 61 -3.60 -5.45 -9.60
C ALA A 61 -2.92 -6.77 -9.93
N ASP A 62 -2.93 -7.13 -11.20
CA ASP A 62 -2.20 -8.32 -11.70
C ASP A 62 -0.70 -8.07 -11.70
N ARG A 63 -0.29 -6.81 -11.86
CA ARG A 63 1.10 -6.37 -11.88
C ARG A 63 1.27 -5.10 -11.07
N CYS A 64 2.45 -4.93 -10.50
CA CYS A 64 2.85 -3.70 -9.80
C CYS A 64 3.98 -2.99 -10.56
N ASP A 65 3.66 -2.38 -11.68
CA ASP A 65 4.61 -1.60 -12.46
C ASP A 65 3.96 -0.35 -13.07
N TYR A 66 4.78 0.64 -13.40
CA TYR A 66 4.32 1.91 -13.93
C TYR A 66 3.53 1.76 -15.23
N LEU A 67 3.97 0.89 -16.15
CA LEU A 67 3.34 0.74 -17.47
C LEU A 67 1.94 0.14 -17.36
N TYR A 68 1.72 -0.75 -16.38
CA TYR A 68 0.40 -1.28 -16.07
C TYR A 68 -0.59 -0.17 -15.70
N PHE A 69 -0.22 0.70 -14.76
CA PHE A 69 -1.11 1.78 -14.30
C PHE A 69 -1.20 2.97 -15.26
N TRP A 70 -0.16 3.23 -16.06
CA TRP A 70 -0.15 4.31 -17.06
C TRP A 70 -1.26 4.18 -18.11
N LYS A 71 -1.71 2.95 -18.39
CA LYS A 71 -2.84 2.70 -19.30
C LYS A 71 -4.15 3.32 -18.82
N SER A 72 -4.33 3.46 -17.51
CA SER A 72 -5.55 3.96 -16.89
C SER A 72 -5.40 5.36 -16.28
N TYR A 73 -4.18 5.78 -15.95
CA TYR A 73 -3.92 7.02 -15.22
C TYR A 73 -2.75 7.80 -15.83
N SER A 74 -2.92 9.11 -16.04
CA SER A 74 -1.90 9.94 -16.71
C SER A 74 -0.90 10.63 -15.77
N LYS A 75 -1.33 11.05 -14.58
CA LYS A 75 -0.48 11.73 -13.58
C LYS A 75 -0.74 11.15 -12.20
N PHE A 76 0.00 10.09 -11.88
CA PHE A 76 -0.21 9.30 -10.69
C PHE A 76 1.10 8.92 -10.00
N SER A 77 0.99 8.62 -8.72
CA SER A 77 1.95 7.78 -8.00
C SER A 77 1.24 6.51 -7.53
N TYR A 78 1.99 5.44 -7.35
CA TYR A 78 1.44 4.17 -6.91
C TYR A 78 2.33 3.55 -5.83
N TYR A 79 1.70 2.79 -4.95
CA TYR A 79 2.32 1.92 -3.97
C TYR A 79 1.65 0.56 -4.09
N CYS A 80 2.43 -0.53 -4.09
CA CYS A 80 1.86 -1.86 -3.95
C CYS A 80 2.54 -2.66 -2.85
N CYS A 81 1.84 -3.69 -2.43
CA CYS A 81 2.27 -4.67 -1.46
C CYS A 81 1.57 -6.01 -1.74
N ASN A 82 2.13 -7.10 -1.22
CA ASN A 82 1.76 -8.48 -1.54
C ASN A 82 1.41 -9.29 -0.27
N THR A 83 0.73 -8.67 0.69
CA THR A 83 0.22 -9.33 1.89
C THR A 83 -1.24 -8.95 2.11
N ASP A 84 -2.00 -9.78 2.82
CA ASP A 84 -3.43 -9.53 3.04
C ASP A 84 -3.67 -8.16 3.66
N TYR A 85 -4.58 -7.41 3.04
CA TYR A 85 -5.05 -6.09 3.46
C TYR A 85 -3.94 -5.06 3.66
N CYS A 86 -2.78 -5.26 3.03
CA CYS A 86 -1.59 -4.44 3.23
C CYS A 86 -1.74 -3.00 2.74
N ASN A 87 -2.70 -2.74 1.85
CA ASN A 87 -2.98 -1.40 1.35
C ASN A 87 -3.85 -0.56 2.30
N LYS A 88 -4.03 -0.96 3.57
CA LYS A 88 -4.78 -0.22 4.61
C LYS A 88 -4.16 1.10 5.09
N SER A 89 -3.16 1.61 4.37
CA SER A 89 -2.26 2.70 4.75
C SER A 89 -1.22 2.32 5.80
N ILE A 90 0.05 2.66 5.51
CA ILE A 90 1.04 2.98 6.54
C ILE A 90 0.67 4.38 6.97
N GLN A 91 0.20 4.54 8.20
CA GLN A 91 -0.20 5.83 8.73
C GLN A 91 1.05 6.71 8.85
N SER A 92 1.35 7.49 7.82
CA SER A 92 2.49 8.43 7.77
C SER A 92 2.48 9.40 8.95
N TYR A 93 1.31 9.68 9.49
CA TYR A 93 1.14 10.42 10.74
C TYR A 93 1.89 9.76 11.92
N ALA A 94 1.80 8.44 12.09
CA ALA A 94 2.51 7.73 13.17
C ALA A 94 4.03 7.83 12.99
N THR A 95 4.52 7.72 11.74
CA THR A 95 5.96 7.87 11.44
C THR A 95 6.45 9.30 11.71
N HIS A 96 5.66 10.32 11.36
CA HIS A 96 5.99 11.72 11.66
C HIS A 96 5.95 12.03 13.16
N GLN A 97 5.01 11.45 13.91
CA GLN A 97 4.96 11.59 15.37
C GLN A 97 6.21 11.01 16.04
N ILE A 98 6.67 9.83 15.62
CA ILE A 98 7.90 9.21 16.15
C ILE A 98 9.14 10.08 15.85
N LEU A 99 9.25 10.60 14.62
CA LEU A 99 10.35 11.50 14.24
C LEU A 99 10.36 12.79 15.06
N ILE A 100 9.20 13.41 15.28
CA ILE A 100 9.07 14.61 16.11
C ILE A 100 9.51 14.32 17.55
N MET A 101 9.09 13.19 18.13
CA MET A 101 9.48 12.80 19.50
C MET A 101 10.99 12.59 19.65
N ILE A 102 11.65 12.00 18.65
CA ILE A 102 13.11 11.83 18.63
C ILE A 102 13.81 13.20 18.61
N VAL A 103 13.37 14.12 17.75
CA VAL A 103 13.95 15.47 17.66
C VAL A 103 13.78 16.23 18.96
N ILE A 104 12.59 16.19 19.58
CA ILE A 104 12.33 16.83 20.88
C ILE A 104 13.27 16.26 21.94
N THR A 105 13.44 14.94 22.00
CA THR A 105 14.30 14.30 23.00
C THR A 105 15.77 14.69 22.83
N LEU A 106 16.27 14.75 21.60
CA LEU A 106 17.63 15.21 21.30
C LEU A 106 17.85 16.69 21.69
N VAL A 107 16.88 17.56 21.38
CA VAL A 107 16.94 18.98 21.76
C VAL A 107 16.91 19.14 23.28
N CYS A 108 16.01 18.45 23.98
CA CYS A 108 15.95 18.46 25.44
C CYS A 108 17.25 17.95 26.06
N PHE A 109 17.83 16.87 25.53
CA PHE A 109 19.09 16.32 26.03
C PHE A 109 20.26 17.30 25.83
N TYR A 110 20.31 17.97 24.68
CA TYR A 110 21.34 18.98 24.38
C TYR A 110 21.23 20.21 25.28
N ILE A 111 20.01 20.69 25.55
CA ILE A 111 19.76 21.84 26.43
C ILE A 111 20.11 21.49 27.89
N ASN A 112 19.74 20.29 28.37
CA ASN A 112 20.01 19.86 29.75
C ASN A 112 21.47 19.43 30.01
N LYS A 113 22.27 19.22 28.97
CA LYS A 113 23.72 18.95 29.10
C LYS A 113 24.56 20.22 29.21
N LYS A 114 23.95 21.40 29.15
CA LYS A 114 24.57 22.71 29.32
C LYS A 114 24.34 23.21 30.73
#